data_AF-A0ABD1Z4B3-F1
#
_entry.id   AF-A0ABD1Z4B3-F1
#
_cell.length_a   1.000
_cell.length_b   1.000
_cell.length_c   1.000
_cell.angle_alpha   90.00
_cell.angle_beta   90.00
_cell.angle_gamma   90.00
#
_symmetry.space_group_name_H-M   'P 1'
#
loop_
_entity.id
_entity.type
_entity.pdbx_description
1 polymer ?
#
loop_
_entity_poly.entity_id
_entity_poly.type
_entity_poly.pdbx_seq_one_letter_code
_entity_poly.pdbx_strand_id
1 'polypeptide(L)'
;MKIASGSTHARAAPALASPFTFYRPALSPDVKSGKLASISILSSSFHRCSLFLERNSSMVSSKGKNTIAACFQTAKRVRVNAGVNTARVSGADPGAEPTSGDEAADGSKKLKIQMTAVQAHTFMDGSDSSKVGVEEDKIEDESGNTGGEGEAAVASEEEGSQLNKEQRMRMELNKGIARAKRNLKTCENTVAQVRGEGKSFPEFKMLLVEPTWLAILQEEFSKSYMSKLQSFVEQEAKGANPIYPPPALVFNAFNTCPFDKIKVVIIGQDPYHGPNQAMGLCFSIPQGVKVPSSLLNIFKEIHDDIGCSLPSHGNLEKWAHQGVFLLNAVLTVRQANPNSHAKKGWETFTDVAIRAVSQQRAGVVFLLWGNSAQDKARLIDSTKHHILKAAHPSGLSANRGFFKCRHFSKTNELLEKAGEVPIDWQL
;
A
#
# COMPACT_ATOMS: atom_id res chain seq x y z
N MET A 1 37.97 -39.72 30.40
CA MET A 1 39.31 -39.72 29.77
C MET A 1 39.47 -38.42 28.97
N LYS A 2 40.51 -37.62 29.29
CA LYS A 2 41.29 -36.61 28.52
C LYS A 2 40.57 -35.83 27.40
N ILE A 3 40.29 -34.51 27.52
CA ILE A 3 41.15 -33.30 27.41
C ILE A 3 41.88 -33.14 26.05
N ALA A 4 41.53 -32.07 25.30
CA ALA A 4 42.40 -31.12 24.57
C ALA A 4 41.47 -30.16 23.77
N SER A 5 41.34 -28.84 23.95
CA SER A 5 42.24 -27.69 24.07
C SER A 5 43.17 -27.47 22.87
N GLY A 6 42.85 -26.43 22.07
CA GLY A 6 43.71 -25.89 21.01
C GLY A 6 43.23 -24.50 20.54
N SER A 7 43.73 -23.45 21.20
CA SER A 7 43.95 -22.11 20.63
C SER A 7 45.27 -22.15 19.83
N THR A 8 45.72 -21.26 18.95
CA THR A 8 45.44 -19.88 18.52
C THR A 8 45.97 -19.76 17.07
N HIS A 9 45.50 -18.79 16.28
CA HIS A 9 46.37 -17.75 15.68
C HIS A 9 45.59 -16.81 14.75
N ALA A 10 45.58 -15.54 15.17
CA ALA A 10 45.23 -14.39 14.36
C ALA A 10 46.34 -14.11 13.34
N ARG A 11 45.96 -13.74 12.11
CA ARG A 11 46.82 -13.05 11.18
C ARG A 11 46.03 -11.91 10.55
N ALA A 12 46.54 -10.69 10.73
CA ALA A 12 45.96 -9.45 10.28
C ALA A 12 46.54 -9.01 8.92
N ALA A 13 45.68 -8.36 8.12
CA ALA A 13 45.93 -7.27 7.16
C ALA A 13 46.71 -7.60 5.86
N PRO A 14 46.43 -6.93 4.71
CA PRO A 14 46.11 -5.49 4.63
C PRO A 14 44.89 -5.08 3.79
N ALA A 15 44.41 -3.89 4.17
CA ALA A 15 43.49 -3.04 3.45
C ALA A 15 44.11 -2.52 2.15
N LEU A 16 43.32 -2.48 1.07
CA LEU A 16 43.62 -1.66 -0.11
C LEU A 16 42.68 -0.45 -0.12
N ALA A 17 43.32 0.70 -0.14
CA ALA A 17 42.73 2.02 -0.05
C ALA A 17 42.04 2.44 -1.35
N SER A 18 40.92 3.12 -1.16
CA SER A 18 40.28 4.01 -2.13
C SER A 18 41.14 5.26 -2.36
N PRO A 19 41.20 5.81 -3.58
CA PRO A 19 41.66 7.17 -3.79
C PRO A 19 40.53 8.00 -4.39
N PHE A 20 39.76 8.73 -3.58
CA PHE A 20 39.23 10.03 -3.99
C PHE A 20 39.07 10.93 -2.77
N THR A 21 40.08 11.77 -2.61
CA THR A 21 40.22 12.81 -1.61
C THR A 21 39.19 13.91 -1.84
N PHE A 22 38.52 14.33 -0.76
CA PHE A 22 37.60 15.45 -0.71
C PHE A 22 38.33 16.78 -0.97
N TYR A 23 37.85 17.56 -1.93
CA TYR A 23 38.10 19.00 -2.00
C TYR A 23 37.02 19.69 -1.16
N ARG A 24 37.42 20.38 -0.08
CA ARG A 24 36.54 21.11 0.83
C ARG A 24 36.81 22.61 0.65
N PRO A 25 35.87 23.43 0.14
CA PRO A 25 35.98 24.87 0.32
C PRO A 25 35.49 25.23 1.72
N ALA A 26 36.27 26.06 2.41
CA ALA A 26 35.86 26.74 3.62
C ALA A 26 34.74 27.74 3.30
N LEU A 27 33.69 27.77 4.11
CA LEU A 27 32.74 28.89 4.19
C LEU A 27 32.57 29.27 5.65
N SER A 28 32.96 30.49 5.97
CA SER A 28 32.61 31.23 7.19
C SER A 28 31.12 31.65 7.15
N PRO A 29 30.51 31.97 8.30
CA PRO A 29 29.07 31.99 8.44
C PRO A 29 28.50 33.36 8.08
N ASP A 30 27.57 33.40 7.13
CA ASP A 30 26.44 34.31 7.21
C ASP A 30 25.36 33.94 6.18
N VAL A 31 24.19 34.56 6.32
CA VAL A 31 23.09 34.66 5.35
C VAL A 31 21.81 33.88 5.72
N LYS A 32 20.92 34.65 6.35
CA LYS A 32 19.46 34.54 6.33
C LYS A 32 18.92 34.39 4.89
N SER A 33 17.85 33.60 4.74
CA SER A 33 16.87 33.52 3.61
C SER A 33 16.89 32.24 2.72
N GLY A 34 16.16 31.22 3.18
CA GLY A 34 15.94 29.95 2.48
C GLY A 34 14.89 29.95 1.34
N LYS A 35 14.63 31.09 0.67
CA LYS A 35 13.65 31.15 -0.44
C LYS A 35 14.26 31.33 -1.83
N LEU A 36 15.50 31.81 -1.96
CA LEU A 36 16.13 32.05 -3.26
C LEU A 36 16.89 30.82 -3.82
N ALA A 37 17.38 29.92 -2.95
CA ALA A 37 18.13 28.73 -3.37
C ALA A 37 17.29 27.72 -4.17
N SER A 38 16.00 27.57 -3.83
CA SER A 38 15.11 26.59 -4.49
C SER A 38 14.74 26.95 -5.93
N ILE A 39 14.77 28.24 -6.30
CA ILE A 39 14.45 28.70 -7.66
C ILE A 39 15.65 28.49 -8.60
N SER A 40 16.88 28.64 -8.11
CA SER A 40 18.11 28.45 -8.89
C SER A 40 18.36 26.97 -9.27
N ILE A 41 18.03 26.05 -8.36
CA ILE A 41 18.20 24.60 -8.56
C ILE A 41 17.21 24.05 -9.61
N LEU A 42 15.99 24.58 -9.64
CA LEU A 42 14.99 24.21 -10.66
C LEU A 42 15.42 24.71 -12.06
N SER A 43 15.89 25.96 -12.18
CA SER A 43 16.35 26.51 -13.47
C SER A 43 17.51 25.71 -14.09
N SER A 44 18.47 25.31 -13.25
CA SER A 44 19.67 24.57 -13.69
C SER A 44 19.37 23.15 -14.16
N SER A 45 18.37 22.50 -13.58
CA SER A 45 17.95 21.13 -13.94
C SER A 45 17.17 21.12 -15.27
N PHE A 46 16.35 22.15 -15.51
CA PHE A 46 15.62 22.29 -16.78
C PHE A 46 16.54 22.62 -17.96
N HIS A 47 17.58 23.44 -17.76
CA HIS A 47 18.53 23.77 -18.83
C HIS A 47 19.34 22.54 -19.28
N ARG A 48 19.76 21.68 -18.34
CA ARG A 48 20.45 20.41 -18.66
C ARG A 48 19.55 19.43 -19.40
N CYS A 49 18.25 19.39 -19.06
CA CYS A 49 17.27 18.55 -19.75
C CYS A 49 17.02 19.04 -21.19
N SER A 50 16.97 20.36 -21.40
CA SER A 50 16.82 20.98 -22.74
C SER A 50 17.99 20.65 -23.66
N LEU A 51 19.23 20.80 -23.18
CA LEU A 51 20.44 20.52 -23.95
C LEU A 51 20.60 19.03 -24.28
N PHE A 52 20.10 18.15 -23.40
CA PHE A 52 20.08 16.71 -23.64
C PHE A 52 19.08 16.32 -24.75
N LEU A 53 17.92 16.96 -24.79
CA LEU A 53 16.89 16.69 -25.80
C LEU A 53 17.23 17.29 -27.17
N GLU A 54 17.85 18.48 -27.22
CA GLU A 54 18.34 19.07 -28.47
C GLU A 54 19.45 18.22 -29.11
N ARG A 55 20.37 17.67 -28.30
CA ARG A 55 21.44 16.78 -28.77
C ARG A 55 20.97 15.42 -29.29
N ASN A 56 19.75 14.98 -28.95
CA ASN A 56 19.23 13.65 -29.29
C ASN A 56 17.96 13.70 -30.20
N SER A 57 17.70 14.84 -30.84
CA SER A 57 16.48 15.10 -31.64
C SER A 57 16.29 14.15 -32.85
N SER A 58 17.34 13.48 -33.32
CA SER A 58 17.25 12.48 -34.41
C SER A 58 16.75 11.10 -33.94
N MET A 59 16.69 10.82 -32.63
CA MET A 59 16.28 9.52 -32.07
C MET A 59 14.86 9.49 -31.50
N VAL A 60 14.11 10.60 -31.59
CA VAL A 60 12.78 10.72 -30.96
C VAL A 60 11.69 10.70 -32.05
N SER A 61 10.73 9.79 -31.93
CA SER A 61 9.60 9.69 -32.88
C SER A 61 8.77 10.99 -32.91
N SER A 62 8.05 11.23 -34.01
CA SER A 62 7.27 12.46 -34.20
C SER A 62 6.27 12.74 -33.06
N LYS A 63 5.69 11.68 -32.45
CA LYS A 63 4.82 11.79 -31.27
C LYS A 63 5.57 12.28 -30.02
N GLY A 64 6.82 11.84 -29.82
CA GLY A 64 7.66 12.28 -28.70
C GLY A 64 8.06 13.76 -28.80
N LYS A 65 8.26 14.27 -30.01
CA LYS A 65 8.58 15.70 -30.25
C LYS A 65 7.42 16.62 -29.87
N ASN A 66 6.18 16.22 -30.16
CA ASN A 66 4.98 17.00 -29.83
C ASN A 66 4.70 17.06 -28.32
N THR A 67 4.93 15.96 -27.59
CA THR A 67 4.79 15.93 -26.13
C THR A 67 5.82 16.82 -25.43
N ILE A 68 7.07 16.83 -25.93
CA ILE A 68 8.13 17.69 -25.40
C ILE A 68 7.82 19.18 -25.66
N ALA A 69 7.32 19.52 -26.86
CA ALA A 69 6.92 20.90 -27.19
C ALA A 69 5.78 21.41 -26.29
N ALA A 70 4.80 20.55 -25.97
CA ALA A 70 3.69 20.87 -25.06
C ALA A 70 4.17 21.12 -23.61
N CYS A 71 5.12 20.32 -23.13
CA CYS A 71 5.76 20.54 -21.82
C CYS A 71 6.52 21.89 -21.80
N PHE A 72 7.20 22.24 -22.90
CA PHE A 72 7.96 23.49 -22.99
C PHE A 72 7.06 24.73 -22.97
N GLN A 73 5.93 24.71 -23.70
CA GLN A 73 4.96 25.82 -23.68
C GLN A 73 4.29 25.97 -22.31
N THR A 74 4.00 24.86 -21.64
CA THR A 74 3.43 24.88 -20.28
C THR A 74 4.41 25.47 -19.27
N ALA A 75 5.69 25.09 -19.32
CA ALA A 75 6.74 25.65 -18.47
C ALA A 75 6.96 27.15 -18.72
N LYS A 76 6.88 27.60 -19.99
CA LYS A 76 6.98 29.03 -20.35
C LYS A 76 5.83 29.85 -19.77
N ARG A 77 4.59 29.32 -19.79
CA ARG A 77 3.42 29.96 -19.17
C ARG A 77 3.52 30.07 -17.65
N VAL A 78 4.04 29.03 -16.97
CA VAL A 78 4.26 29.05 -15.51
C VAL A 78 5.30 30.10 -15.12
N ARG A 79 6.36 30.26 -15.92
CA ARG A 79 7.42 31.27 -15.68
C ARG A 79 6.92 32.71 -15.84
N VAL A 80 6.04 32.97 -16.82
CA VAL A 80 5.45 34.30 -17.02
C VAL A 80 4.48 34.66 -15.88
N ASN A 81 3.63 33.73 -15.45
CA ASN A 81 2.71 33.98 -14.33
C ASN A 81 3.41 34.17 -12.98
N ALA A 82 4.55 33.50 -12.76
CA ALA A 82 5.36 33.71 -11.56
C ALA A 82 6.01 35.11 -11.54
N GLY A 83 6.47 35.63 -12.69
CA GLY A 83 7.08 36.96 -12.80
C GLY A 83 6.08 38.12 -12.64
N VAL A 84 4.83 37.94 -13.07
CA VAL A 84 3.76 38.95 -12.93
C VAL A 84 3.30 39.07 -11.46
N ASN A 85 3.28 37.97 -10.71
CA ASN A 85 2.89 37.99 -9.29
C ASN A 85 3.97 38.55 -8.36
N THR A 86 5.25 38.49 -8.73
CA THR A 86 6.33 39.13 -7.97
C THR A 86 6.40 40.64 -8.17
N ALA A 87 5.91 41.16 -9.30
CA ALA A 87 5.93 42.60 -9.60
C ALA A 87 4.83 43.40 -8.86
N ARG A 88 3.89 42.74 -8.17
CA ARG A 88 2.76 43.39 -7.48
C ARG A 88 2.94 43.55 -5.96
N VAL A 89 4.11 43.18 -5.41
CA VAL A 89 4.39 43.18 -3.96
C VAL A 89 5.54 44.13 -3.55
N SER A 90 6.08 44.95 -4.46
CA SER A 90 7.10 45.95 -4.13
C SER A 90 6.64 47.36 -4.50
N GLY A 91 6.03 48.05 -3.54
CA GLY A 91 5.70 49.47 -3.65
C GLY A 91 5.28 50.04 -2.30
N ALA A 92 6.26 50.42 -1.47
CA ALA A 92 6.07 51.33 -0.34
C ALA A 92 7.38 52.07 -0.07
N ASP A 93 7.31 53.41 -0.16
CA ASP A 93 8.32 54.40 0.25
C ASP A 93 8.00 54.83 1.71
N PRO A 94 8.96 55.29 2.54
CA PRO A 94 8.77 55.41 3.99
C PRO A 94 8.37 56.84 4.42
N GLY A 95 7.50 56.93 5.43
CA GLY A 95 7.30 58.19 6.16
C GLY A 95 6.10 58.19 7.11
N ALA A 96 6.36 58.58 8.36
CA ALA A 96 5.45 58.99 9.44
C ALA A 96 4.97 57.92 10.47
N GLU A 97 5.47 58.07 11.70
CA GLU A 97 4.75 57.84 12.98
C GLU A 97 3.61 58.91 13.16
N PRO A 98 2.61 58.80 14.07
CA PRO A 98 2.70 58.21 15.43
C PRO A 98 1.42 57.58 16.09
N THR A 99 1.60 57.14 17.35
CA THR A 99 0.70 57.09 18.54
C THR A 99 -0.51 56.13 18.67
N SER A 100 -0.43 55.31 19.73
CA SER A 100 -1.42 54.88 20.77
C SER A 100 -2.91 54.64 20.46
N GLY A 101 -3.46 53.54 20.98
CA GLY A 101 -4.89 53.41 21.33
C GLY A 101 -5.45 52.00 21.22
N ASP A 102 -6.17 51.56 22.25
CA ASP A 102 -6.82 50.27 22.45
C ASP A 102 -7.85 49.87 21.37
N GLU A 103 -8.05 48.55 21.22
CA GLU A 103 -9.35 47.84 21.34
C GLU A 103 -9.40 46.55 20.49
N ALA A 104 -10.00 45.52 21.09
CA ALA A 104 -10.30 44.23 20.50
C ALA A 104 -11.60 44.28 19.69
N ALA A 105 -11.64 43.66 18.49
CA ALA A 105 -12.86 43.07 17.94
C ALA A 105 -12.58 42.10 16.77
N ASP A 106 -13.44 41.09 16.75
CA ASP A 106 -13.70 39.98 15.83
C ASP A 106 -13.75 40.32 14.32
N GLY A 107 -13.49 39.32 13.46
CA GLY A 107 -13.65 39.47 12.01
C GLY A 107 -13.04 38.38 11.14
N SER A 108 -13.66 37.20 11.12
CA SER A 108 -13.42 36.11 10.16
C SER A 108 -13.38 36.55 8.68
N LYS A 109 -12.33 36.22 7.90
CA LYS A 109 -12.39 36.05 6.43
C LYS A 109 -11.43 34.95 5.93
N LYS A 110 -12.02 33.81 5.53
CA LYS A 110 -11.39 32.68 4.81
C LYS A 110 -10.99 33.10 3.39
N LEU A 111 -9.74 32.85 2.98
CA LEU A 111 -9.37 32.81 1.57
C LEU A 111 -9.52 31.37 1.05
N LYS A 112 -10.51 31.14 0.18
CA LYS A 112 -10.64 29.94 -0.66
C LYS A 112 -9.66 30.06 -1.83
N ILE A 113 -8.75 29.11 -1.99
CA ILE A 113 -8.04 28.89 -3.25
C ILE A 113 -8.76 27.74 -3.95
N GLN A 114 -9.47 28.04 -5.03
CA GLN A 114 -9.99 27.05 -5.97
C GLN A 114 -8.83 26.51 -6.81
N MET A 115 -8.68 25.18 -6.83
CA MET A 115 -7.79 24.50 -7.76
C MET A 115 -8.67 23.92 -8.87
N THR A 116 -8.61 24.53 -10.05
CA THR A 116 -9.34 24.08 -11.24
C THR A 116 -8.72 22.78 -11.75
N ALA A 117 -9.49 21.70 -11.72
CA ALA A 117 -9.14 20.43 -12.35
C ALA A 117 -9.33 20.56 -13.87
N VAL A 118 -8.31 20.16 -14.63
CA VAL A 118 -8.43 19.97 -16.09
C VAL A 118 -9.03 18.58 -16.31
N GLN A 119 -10.32 18.52 -16.69
CA GLN A 119 -10.95 17.32 -17.22
C GLN A 119 -10.50 17.10 -18.66
N ALA A 120 -9.99 15.91 -18.95
CA ALA A 120 -9.86 15.39 -20.31
C ALA A 120 -11.15 14.65 -20.67
N HIS A 121 -11.89 15.16 -21.65
CA HIS A 121 -13.00 14.47 -22.29
C HIS A 121 -12.48 13.44 -23.29
N THR A 122 -12.98 12.21 -23.19
CA THR A 122 -13.09 11.29 -24.33
C THR A 122 -14.51 10.72 -24.34
N PHE A 123 -15.28 11.18 -25.33
CA PHE A 123 -16.26 10.45 -26.14
C PHE A 123 -16.87 9.16 -25.58
N MET A 124 -18.18 9.19 -25.32
CA MET A 124 -19.12 8.13 -25.70
C MET A 124 -20.43 8.79 -26.15
N ASP A 125 -20.77 8.61 -27.43
CA ASP A 125 -22.16 8.69 -27.93
C ASP A 125 -22.99 7.62 -27.18
N GLY A 126 -24.20 7.89 -26.69
CA GLY A 126 -25.40 8.17 -27.49
C GLY A 126 -26.02 6.81 -27.86
N SER A 127 -27.12 6.36 -27.27
CA SER A 127 -28.44 6.93 -27.50
C SER A 127 -29.45 6.61 -26.39
N ASP A 128 -30.21 7.64 -26.10
CA ASP A 128 -31.43 7.72 -25.31
C ASP A 128 -32.60 6.99 -25.99
N SER A 129 -33.58 6.48 -25.22
CA SER A 129 -34.98 6.93 -25.35
C SER A 129 -35.99 6.05 -24.58
N SER A 130 -36.74 6.77 -23.73
CA SER A 130 -38.19 6.66 -23.44
C SER A 130 -38.80 5.45 -22.71
N LYS A 131 -39.35 5.78 -21.53
CA LYS A 131 -40.52 5.15 -20.90
C LYS A 131 -41.81 5.57 -21.62
N VAL A 132 -42.69 4.63 -21.91
CA VAL A 132 -44.17 4.71 -21.75
C VAL A 132 -44.64 3.27 -21.45
N GLY A 133 -45.60 3.12 -20.54
CA GLY A 133 -46.04 1.81 -20.04
C GLY A 133 -47.36 1.29 -20.61
N VAL A 134 -47.83 0.24 -19.91
CA VAL A 134 -49.19 -0.31 -19.78
C VAL A 134 -49.52 -1.55 -20.63
N GLU A 135 -49.87 -2.60 -19.86
CA GLU A 135 -50.77 -3.77 -20.04
C GLU A 135 -50.57 -4.88 -21.11
N GLU A 136 -50.57 -6.11 -20.56
CA GLU A 136 -51.23 -7.36 -20.94
C GLU A 136 -51.67 -7.58 -22.40
N ASP A 137 -51.23 -8.69 -23.02
CA ASP A 137 -52.01 -9.95 -23.01
C ASP A 137 -51.27 -11.11 -23.72
N LYS A 138 -51.70 -12.33 -23.39
CA LYS A 138 -51.26 -13.62 -23.96
C LYS A 138 -51.67 -13.77 -25.43
N ILE A 139 -50.96 -14.63 -26.20
CA ILE A 139 -51.52 -15.69 -27.08
C ILE A 139 -50.35 -16.53 -27.67
N GLU A 140 -50.64 -17.81 -27.85
CA GLU A 140 -49.79 -18.94 -28.23
C GLU A 140 -49.55 -19.07 -29.76
N ASP A 141 -48.69 -20.05 -30.09
CA ASP A 141 -48.66 -20.92 -31.28
C ASP A 141 -47.73 -20.66 -32.50
N GLU A 142 -46.75 -21.58 -32.57
CA GLU A 142 -46.43 -22.53 -33.64
C GLU A 142 -46.07 -22.13 -35.09
N SER A 143 -44.93 -22.71 -35.51
CA SER A 143 -44.64 -23.39 -36.79
C SER A 143 -44.13 -22.58 -37.99
N GLY A 144 -43.20 -23.19 -38.74
CA GLY A 144 -43.07 -22.96 -40.18
C GLY A 144 -41.71 -22.52 -40.71
N ASN A 145 -40.84 -23.49 -40.97
CA ASN A 145 -39.63 -23.39 -41.80
C ASN A 145 -39.95 -22.95 -43.26
N THR A 146 -39.08 -22.15 -43.91
CA THR A 146 -38.52 -22.37 -45.26
C THR A 146 -37.77 -21.13 -45.79
N GLY A 147 -36.69 -21.38 -46.55
CA GLY A 147 -36.18 -20.47 -47.58
C GLY A 147 -34.83 -19.82 -47.27
N GLY A 148 -33.75 -20.44 -47.75
CA GLY A 148 -32.46 -19.78 -47.89
C GLY A 148 -32.34 -19.08 -49.24
N GLU A 149 -31.59 -17.97 -49.27
CA GLU A 149 -30.77 -17.54 -50.39
C GLU A 149 -29.77 -16.49 -49.87
N GLY A 150 -28.56 -16.53 -50.43
CA GLY A 150 -27.34 -16.12 -49.75
C GLY A 150 -27.10 -14.61 -49.67
N GLU A 151 -26.33 -14.24 -48.65
CA GLU A 151 -25.56 -13.01 -48.66
C GLU A 151 -24.18 -13.27 -48.08
N ALA A 152 -23.19 -12.71 -48.76
CA ALA A 152 -21.78 -13.04 -48.67
C ALA A 152 -21.23 -12.86 -47.25
N ALA A 153 -20.43 -13.85 -46.84
CA ALA A 153 -19.57 -13.75 -45.67
C ALA A 153 -18.61 -12.58 -45.82
N VAL A 154 -18.90 -11.47 -45.14
CA VAL A 154 -17.90 -10.47 -44.78
C VAL A 154 -17.37 -10.89 -43.41
N ALA A 155 -16.29 -11.67 -43.45
CA ALA A 155 -15.39 -11.81 -42.32
C ALA A 155 -14.78 -10.44 -42.05
N SER A 156 -15.38 -9.66 -41.15
CA SER A 156 -14.73 -8.52 -40.54
C SER A 156 -13.93 -9.01 -39.34
N GLU A 157 -12.66 -9.28 -39.62
CA GLU A 157 -11.58 -9.45 -38.66
C GLU A 157 -11.54 -8.24 -37.70
N GLU A 158 -12.18 -8.37 -36.54
CA GLU A 158 -11.80 -7.61 -35.35
C GLU A 158 -11.14 -8.56 -34.34
N GLU A 159 -10.00 -9.15 -34.72
CA GLU A 159 -9.09 -9.77 -33.76
C GLU A 159 -8.32 -8.68 -32.98
N GLY A 160 -9.06 -7.89 -32.21
CA GLY A 160 -8.52 -7.09 -31.13
C GLY A 160 -8.23 -7.98 -29.92
N SER A 161 -7.10 -8.70 -29.95
CA SER A 161 -6.51 -9.51 -28.86
C SER A 161 -7.13 -9.31 -27.47
N GLN A 162 -8.27 -9.96 -27.18
CA GLN A 162 -8.83 -9.96 -25.84
C GLN A 162 -7.99 -10.90 -24.98
N LEU A 163 -7.39 -10.36 -23.90
CA LEU A 163 -6.66 -11.18 -22.94
C LEU A 163 -7.59 -12.30 -22.43
N ASN A 164 -7.11 -13.54 -22.44
CA ASN A 164 -7.83 -14.66 -21.84
C ASN A 164 -7.88 -14.51 -20.30
N LYS A 165 -8.71 -15.33 -19.64
CA LYS A 165 -8.92 -15.26 -18.18
C LYS A 165 -7.60 -15.35 -17.40
N GLU A 166 -6.71 -16.26 -17.80
CA GLU A 166 -5.41 -16.46 -17.18
C GLU A 166 -4.50 -15.23 -17.31
N GLN A 167 -4.42 -14.66 -18.52
CA GLN A 167 -3.66 -13.45 -18.79
C GLN A 167 -4.18 -12.26 -17.96
N ARG A 168 -5.50 -12.13 -17.78
CA ARG A 168 -6.09 -11.09 -16.93
C ARG A 168 -5.73 -11.29 -15.46
N MET A 169 -5.83 -12.51 -14.94
CA MET A 169 -5.45 -12.83 -13.55
C MET A 169 -3.97 -12.53 -13.29
N ARG A 170 -3.09 -12.96 -14.19
CA ARG A 170 -1.65 -12.68 -14.10
C ARG A 170 -1.34 -11.20 -14.19
N MET A 171 -2.03 -10.45 -15.06
CA MET A 171 -1.88 -9.00 -15.16
C MET A 171 -2.29 -8.29 -13.86
N GLU A 172 -3.43 -8.65 -13.26
CA GLU A 172 -3.88 -8.05 -11.99
C GLU A 172 -2.94 -8.38 -10.84
N LEU A 173 -2.45 -9.63 -10.75
CA LEU A 173 -1.43 -10.02 -9.79
C LEU A 173 -0.15 -9.17 -9.93
N ASN A 174 0.33 -8.99 -11.16
CA ASN A 174 1.51 -8.17 -11.45
C ASN A 174 1.31 -6.70 -11.09
N LYS A 175 0.11 -6.14 -11.31
CA LYS A 175 -0.23 -4.79 -10.86
C LYS A 175 -0.23 -4.69 -9.33
N GLY A 176 -0.74 -5.70 -8.63
CA GLY A 176 -0.68 -5.81 -7.17
C GLY A 176 0.76 -5.79 -6.65
N ILE A 177 1.62 -6.65 -7.21
CA ILE A 177 3.05 -6.71 -6.89
C ILE A 177 3.74 -5.36 -7.13
N ALA A 178 3.51 -4.74 -8.29
CA ALA A 178 4.13 -3.46 -8.63
C ALA A 178 3.70 -2.32 -7.70
N ARG A 179 2.43 -2.31 -7.26
CA ARG A 179 1.92 -1.36 -6.28
C ARG A 179 2.57 -1.57 -4.91
N ALA A 180 2.59 -2.79 -4.42
CA ALA A 180 3.20 -3.13 -3.13
C ALA A 180 4.68 -2.77 -3.08
N LYS A 181 5.45 -3.06 -4.14
CA LYS A 181 6.86 -2.69 -4.25
C LYS A 181 7.07 -1.18 -4.20
N ARG A 182 6.24 -0.40 -4.90
CA ARG A 182 6.28 1.07 -4.83
C ARG A 182 5.97 1.58 -3.43
N ASN A 183 4.94 1.03 -2.79
CA ASN A 183 4.55 1.41 -1.43
C ASN A 183 5.67 1.12 -0.43
N LEU A 184 6.25 -0.08 -0.46
CA LEU A 184 7.40 -0.44 0.36
C LEU A 184 8.57 0.52 0.14
N LYS A 185 8.89 0.83 -1.13
CA LYS A 185 9.97 1.76 -1.44
C LYS A 185 9.74 3.16 -0.87
N THR A 186 8.50 3.65 -0.92
CA THR A 186 8.12 4.91 -0.27
C THR A 186 8.35 4.86 1.23
N CYS A 187 7.91 3.79 1.90
CA CYS A 187 8.11 3.61 3.33
C CYS A 187 9.60 3.52 3.71
N GLU A 188 10.42 2.80 2.94
CA GLU A 188 11.88 2.74 3.13
C GLU A 188 12.54 4.11 3.02
N ASN A 189 12.14 4.89 2.00
CA ASN A 189 12.66 6.24 1.82
C ASN A 189 12.26 7.15 2.99
N THR A 190 11.02 7.06 3.46
CA THR A 190 10.54 7.76 4.67
C THR A 190 11.39 7.40 5.89
N VAL A 191 11.66 6.10 6.11
CA VAL A 191 12.50 5.65 7.22
C VAL A 191 13.92 6.20 7.11
N ALA A 192 14.51 6.17 5.92
CA ALA A 192 15.85 6.70 5.67
C ALA A 192 15.91 8.22 5.93
N GLN A 193 14.91 8.97 5.48
CA GLN A 193 14.83 10.41 5.70
C GLN A 193 14.73 10.74 7.20
N VAL A 194 13.78 10.11 7.91
CA VAL A 194 13.56 10.32 9.36
C VAL A 194 14.81 9.97 10.17
N ARG A 195 15.53 8.91 9.78
CA ARG A 195 16.81 8.55 10.41
C ARG A 195 17.87 9.62 10.15
N GLY A 196 17.92 10.21 8.97
CA GLY A 196 18.80 11.34 8.65
C GLY A 196 18.49 12.61 9.46
N GLU A 197 17.24 12.78 9.89
CA GLU A 197 16.79 13.85 10.80
C GLU A 197 17.07 13.56 12.29
N GLY A 198 17.70 12.42 12.62
CA GLY A 198 18.03 12.04 14.00
C GLY A 198 16.87 11.48 14.83
N LYS A 199 15.72 11.18 14.21
CA LYS A 199 14.57 10.56 14.87
C LYS A 199 14.70 9.03 14.89
N SER A 200 14.27 8.39 15.97
CA SER A 200 14.37 6.93 16.12
C SER A 200 13.30 6.15 15.36
N PHE A 201 12.11 6.74 15.17
CA PHE A 201 10.97 6.07 14.57
C PHE A 201 10.09 7.07 13.78
N PRO A 202 9.66 6.77 12.54
CA PRO A 202 8.77 7.64 11.78
C PRO A 202 7.37 7.76 12.37
N GLU A 203 6.67 8.84 12.09
CA GLU A 203 5.23 8.91 12.39
C GLU A 203 4.46 7.85 11.61
N PHE A 204 3.55 7.14 12.28
CA PHE A 204 2.77 6.06 11.67
C PHE A 204 2.00 6.50 10.42
N LYS A 205 1.48 7.74 10.41
CA LYS A 205 0.77 8.29 9.25
C LYS A 205 1.62 8.32 7.98
N MET A 206 2.95 8.43 8.11
CA MET A 206 3.88 8.43 6.97
C MET A 206 4.21 7.02 6.46
N LEU A 207 3.81 5.98 7.19
CA LEU A 207 4.12 4.59 6.89
C LEU A 207 2.94 3.83 6.27
N LEU A 208 1.71 4.33 6.40
CA LEU A 208 0.56 3.84 5.64
C LEU A 208 0.42 4.70 4.38
N VAL A 209 0.73 4.12 3.22
CA VAL A 209 0.83 4.87 1.95
C VAL A 209 -0.13 4.38 0.87
N GLU A 210 -0.86 3.30 1.14
CA GLU A 210 -1.89 2.80 0.24
C GLU A 210 -3.09 3.78 0.24
N PRO A 211 -3.44 4.38 -0.91
CA PRO A 211 -4.41 5.48 -0.94
C PRO A 211 -5.81 5.13 -0.45
N THR A 212 -6.29 3.92 -0.73
CA THR A 212 -7.65 3.51 -0.35
C THR A 212 -7.75 3.31 1.16
N TRP A 213 -6.71 2.74 1.78
CA TRP A 213 -6.65 2.66 3.25
C TRP A 213 -6.43 4.01 3.91
N LEU A 214 -5.60 4.89 3.32
CA LEU A 214 -5.43 6.25 3.82
C LEU A 214 -6.75 7.00 3.89
N ALA A 215 -7.58 6.91 2.84
CA ALA A 215 -8.89 7.55 2.80
C ALA A 215 -9.80 7.10 3.97
N ILE A 216 -9.69 5.83 4.38
CA ILE A 216 -10.49 5.23 5.45
C ILE A 216 -9.93 5.57 6.85
N LEU A 217 -8.61 5.51 7.02
CA LEU A 217 -7.98 5.51 8.34
C LEU A 217 -7.27 6.82 8.70
N GLN A 218 -7.27 7.83 7.82
CA GLN A 218 -6.55 9.09 8.05
C GLN A 218 -6.92 9.77 9.37
N GLU A 219 -8.18 9.70 9.80
CA GLU A 219 -8.65 10.33 11.03
C GLU A 219 -8.16 9.61 12.28
N GLU A 220 -7.88 8.30 12.20
CA GLU A 220 -7.36 7.52 13.33
C GLU A 220 -5.99 8.02 13.79
N PHE A 221 -5.16 8.50 12.85
CA PHE A 221 -3.84 9.04 13.17
C PHE A 221 -3.86 10.31 14.01
N SER A 222 -4.99 11.02 14.04
CA SER A 222 -5.18 12.23 14.85
C SER A 222 -5.77 11.93 16.24
N LYS A 223 -6.17 10.68 16.51
CA LYS A 223 -6.80 10.32 17.80
C LYS A 223 -5.77 10.15 18.90
N SER A 224 -6.17 10.49 20.13
CA SER A 224 -5.29 10.50 21.30
C SER A 224 -4.64 9.14 21.61
N TYR A 225 -5.35 8.03 21.37
CA TYR A 225 -4.77 6.69 21.56
C TYR A 225 -3.61 6.43 20.59
N MET A 226 -3.69 6.98 19.37
CA MET A 226 -2.67 6.77 18.34
C MET A 226 -1.42 7.60 18.62
N SER A 227 -1.58 8.83 19.13
CA SER A 227 -0.45 9.62 19.62
C SER A 227 0.25 8.95 20.82
N LYS A 228 -0.51 8.38 21.76
CA LYS A 228 0.06 7.61 22.89
C LYS A 228 0.83 6.37 22.39
N LEU A 229 0.26 5.66 21.42
CA LEU A 229 0.91 4.50 20.80
C LEU A 229 2.20 4.89 20.06
N GLN A 230 2.17 5.99 19.30
CA GLN A 230 3.35 6.54 18.60
C GLN A 230 4.47 6.82 19.59
N SER A 231 4.21 7.58 20.64
CA SER A 231 5.21 7.91 21.66
C SER A 231 5.76 6.67 22.35
N PHE A 232 4.89 5.69 22.65
CA PHE A 232 5.30 4.42 23.24
C PHE A 232 6.25 3.65 22.32
N VAL A 233 5.91 3.47 21.04
CA VAL A 233 6.76 2.72 20.10
C VAL A 233 8.07 3.47 19.80
N GLU A 234 8.04 4.80 19.75
CA GLU A 234 9.24 5.61 19.58
C GLU A 234 10.21 5.47 20.76
N GLN A 235 9.68 5.44 22.00
CA GLN A 235 10.47 5.20 23.21
C GLN A 235 11.05 3.78 23.21
N GLU A 236 10.25 2.78 22.85
CA GLU A 236 10.69 1.40 22.71
C GLU A 236 11.82 1.26 21.68
N ALA A 237 11.71 1.96 20.54
CA ALA A 237 12.73 1.97 19.49
C ALA A 237 14.04 2.68 19.89
N LYS A 238 14.04 3.50 20.95
CA LYS A 238 15.26 4.09 21.53
C LYS A 238 15.95 3.14 22.52
N GLY A 239 15.26 2.09 22.95
CA GLY A 239 15.79 1.10 23.89
C GLY A 239 16.82 0.15 23.27
N ALA A 240 17.39 -0.71 24.12
CA ALA A 240 18.39 -1.68 23.69
C ALA A 240 17.83 -2.86 22.86
N ASN A 241 16.52 -3.10 22.95
CA ASN A 241 15.87 -4.23 22.28
C ASN A 241 15.27 -3.79 20.95
N PRO A 242 15.56 -4.48 19.83
CA PRO A 242 14.91 -4.21 18.55
C PRO A 242 13.39 -4.37 18.60
N ILE A 243 12.70 -3.54 17.82
CA ILE A 243 11.26 -3.62 17.60
C ILE A 243 11.02 -4.20 16.20
N TYR A 244 10.10 -5.16 16.13
CA TYR A 244 9.71 -5.85 14.89
C TYR A 244 8.25 -5.56 14.53
N PRO A 245 7.89 -5.57 13.23
CA PRO A 245 8.81 -5.62 12.08
C PRO A 245 9.62 -4.30 11.95
N PRO A 246 10.62 -4.23 11.05
CA PRO A 246 11.24 -2.96 10.68
C PRO A 246 10.19 -1.87 10.36
N PRO A 247 10.43 -0.58 10.65
CA PRO A 247 9.40 0.46 10.58
C PRO A 247 8.69 0.55 9.21
N ALA A 248 9.42 0.36 8.11
CA ALA A 248 8.86 0.39 6.75
C ALA A 248 7.79 -0.70 6.50
N LEU A 249 7.78 -1.76 7.32
CA LEU A 249 6.90 -2.91 7.19
C LEU A 249 5.76 -2.92 8.22
N VAL A 250 5.64 -1.91 9.09
CA VAL A 250 4.59 -1.89 10.14
C VAL A 250 3.19 -1.97 9.55
N PHE A 251 2.93 -1.25 8.46
CA PHE A 251 1.66 -1.28 7.73
C PHE A 251 1.72 -2.16 6.48
N ASN A 252 2.62 -3.15 6.40
CA ASN A 252 2.80 -3.94 5.16
C ASN A 252 1.49 -4.62 4.71
N ALA A 253 0.68 -5.14 5.63
CA ALA A 253 -0.63 -5.70 5.31
C ALA A 253 -1.55 -4.71 4.56
N PHE A 254 -1.56 -3.45 4.97
CA PHE A 254 -2.35 -2.38 4.35
C PHE A 254 -1.72 -1.96 3.01
N ASN A 255 -0.40 -1.85 2.98
CA ASN A 255 0.36 -1.40 1.82
C ASN A 255 0.45 -2.43 0.68
N THR A 256 0.17 -3.70 0.96
CA THR A 256 0.18 -4.81 -0.02
C THR A 256 -1.21 -5.20 -0.51
N CYS A 257 -2.25 -4.90 0.26
CA CYS A 257 -3.64 -5.27 -0.03
C CYS A 257 -4.56 -4.04 0.03
N PRO A 258 -4.86 -3.40 -1.13
CA PRO A 258 -5.78 -2.27 -1.19
C PRO A 258 -7.17 -2.60 -0.63
N PHE A 259 -7.80 -1.64 0.03
CA PHE A 259 -9.09 -1.81 0.70
C PHE A 259 -10.19 -2.32 -0.24
N ASP A 260 -10.23 -1.79 -1.46
CA ASP A 260 -11.21 -2.14 -2.49
C ASP A 260 -10.98 -3.51 -3.15
N LYS A 261 -9.84 -4.15 -2.86
CA LYS A 261 -9.44 -5.45 -3.40
C LYS A 261 -9.50 -6.59 -2.36
N ILE A 262 -9.92 -6.30 -1.14
CA ILE A 262 -10.03 -7.31 -0.08
C ILE A 262 -11.14 -8.31 -0.43
N LYS A 263 -10.76 -9.58 -0.42
CA LYS A 263 -11.64 -10.76 -0.59
C LYS A 263 -11.66 -11.62 0.67
N VAL A 264 -10.50 -11.74 1.32
CA VAL A 264 -10.30 -12.59 2.50
C VAL A 264 -9.58 -11.78 3.57
N VAL A 265 -9.94 -11.98 4.84
CA VAL A 265 -9.23 -11.41 5.98
C VAL A 265 -8.75 -12.55 6.88
N ILE A 266 -7.46 -12.59 7.18
CA ILE A 266 -6.86 -13.53 8.14
C ILE A 266 -6.28 -12.72 9.29
N ILE A 267 -6.68 -13.06 10.52
CA ILE A 267 -6.29 -12.32 11.73
C ILE A 267 -5.28 -13.12 12.55
N GLY A 268 -4.07 -12.56 12.70
CA GLY A 268 -3.07 -13.00 13.65
C GLY A 268 -3.09 -12.19 14.95
N GLN A 269 -2.29 -12.60 15.93
CA GLN A 269 -2.22 -11.96 17.25
C GLN A 269 -1.23 -10.79 17.23
N ASP A 270 0.07 -11.09 17.20
CA ASP A 270 1.18 -10.15 17.13
C ASP A 270 2.25 -10.65 16.14
N PRO A 271 3.20 -9.80 15.71
CA PRO A 271 4.24 -10.21 14.77
C PRO A 271 5.19 -11.25 15.39
N TYR A 272 5.90 -11.98 14.54
CA TYR A 272 7.03 -12.79 15.02
C TYR A 272 8.08 -11.92 15.73
N HIS A 273 8.55 -12.37 16.88
CA HIS A 273 9.45 -11.61 17.74
C HIS A 273 10.94 -11.99 17.58
N GLY A 274 11.26 -12.89 16.65
CA GLY A 274 12.63 -13.27 16.32
C GLY A 274 13.25 -12.38 15.23
N PRO A 275 14.59 -12.31 15.17
CA PRO A 275 15.29 -11.50 14.19
C PRO A 275 14.96 -11.92 12.76
N ASN A 276 14.71 -10.93 11.91
CA ASN A 276 14.41 -11.10 10.49
C ASN A 276 13.15 -11.93 10.17
N GLN A 277 12.27 -12.21 11.15
CA GLN A 277 11.06 -13.02 10.94
C GLN A 277 9.86 -12.18 10.53
N ALA A 278 9.55 -11.12 11.26
CA ALA A 278 8.35 -10.34 10.99
C ALA A 278 8.52 -9.45 9.75
N MET A 279 7.56 -9.59 8.83
CA MET A 279 7.47 -8.78 7.61
C MET A 279 6.17 -7.98 7.50
N GLY A 280 5.47 -7.77 8.62
CA GLY A 280 4.24 -6.96 8.65
C GLY A 280 2.99 -7.62 8.07
N LEU A 281 3.03 -8.93 7.85
CA LEU A 281 1.90 -9.76 7.43
C LEU A 281 1.74 -10.89 8.45
N CYS A 282 0.51 -11.18 8.90
CA CYS A 282 0.29 -12.27 9.84
C CYS A 282 0.72 -13.62 9.24
N PHE A 283 1.31 -14.49 10.06
CA PHE A 283 1.91 -15.79 9.69
C PHE A 283 3.06 -15.79 8.67
N SER A 284 3.22 -14.75 7.86
CA SER A 284 4.26 -14.67 6.82
C SER A 284 5.65 -14.40 7.39
N ILE A 285 6.66 -14.98 6.75
CA ILE A 285 8.08 -14.71 7.00
C ILE A 285 8.83 -14.48 5.67
N PRO A 286 9.94 -13.71 5.66
CA PRO A 286 10.78 -13.58 4.47
C PRO A 286 11.31 -14.92 3.97
N GLN A 287 11.62 -14.99 2.67
CA GLN A 287 12.30 -16.16 2.09
C GLN A 287 13.68 -16.37 2.74
N GLY A 288 14.12 -17.63 2.85
CA GLY A 288 15.37 -18.00 3.52
C GLY A 288 15.31 -18.04 5.05
N VAL A 289 14.20 -17.60 5.66
CA VAL A 289 13.97 -17.73 7.10
C VAL A 289 13.30 -19.08 7.41
N LYS A 290 13.68 -19.70 8.53
CA LYS A 290 13.09 -20.97 8.98
C LYS A 290 11.59 -20.81 9.21
N VAL A 291 10.79 -21.65 8.53
CA VAL A 291 9.33 -21.68 8.62
C VAL A 291 8.89 -22.03 10.05
N PRO A 292 8.13 -21.16 10.75
CA PRO A 292 7.62 -21.44 12.09
C PRO A 292 6.59 -22.57 12.11
N SER A 293 6.43 -23.23 13.26
CA SER A 293 5.55 -24.40 13.38
C SER A 293 4.08 -24.13 13.02
N SER A 294 3.56 -22.95 13.36
CA SER A 294 2.18 -22.58 13.00
C SER A 294 2.01 -22.46 11.49
N LEU A 295 3.00 -21.89 10.78
CA LEU A 295 2.95 -21.78 9.33
C LEU A 295 3.13 -23.14 8.64
N LEU A 296 3.98 -24.02 9.19
CA LEU A 296 4.06 -25.41 8.72
C LEU A 296 2.73 -26.14 8.83
N ASN A 297 1.97 -25.92 9.91
CA ASN A 297 0.64 -26.52 10.06
C ASN A 297 -0.38 -25.92 9.09
N ILE A 298 -0.30 -24.63 8.79
CA ILE A 298 -1.08 -24.02 7.69
C ILE A 298 -0.77 -24.72 6.36
N PHE A 299 0.50 -24.94 6.02
CA PHE A 299 0.86 -25.63 4.77
C PHE A 299 0.38 -27.07 4.72
N LYS A 300 0.42 -27.81 5.83
CA LYS A 300 -0.16 -29.16 5.92
C LYS A 300 -1.66 -29.14 5.66
N GLU A 301 -2.40 -28.19 6.26
CA GLU A 301 -3.84 -28.08 6.03
C GLU A 301 -4.16 -27.70 4.58
N ILE A 302 -3.41 -26.79 3.95
CA ILE A 302 -3.62 -26.43 2.54
C ILE A 302 -3.37 -27.65 1.63
N HIS A 303 -2.30 -28.40 1.89
CA HIS A 303 -2.00 -29.63 1.17
C HIS A 303 -3.14 -30.65 1.30
N ASP A 304 -3.61 -30.89 2.53
CA ASP A 304 -4.66 -31.87 2.79
C ASP A 304 -6.04 -31.42 2.28
N ASP A 305 -6.31 -30.11 2.24
CA ASP A 305 -7.61 -29.55 1.83
C ASP A 305 -7.77 -29.46 0.31
N ILE A 306 -6.75 -28.92 -0.39
CA ILE A 306 -6.82 -28.57 -1.82
C ILE A 306 -5.62 -29.07 -2.64
N GLY A 307 -4.75 -29.89 -2.07
CA GLY A 307 -3.68 -30.57 -2.81
C GLY A 307 -2.49 -29.70 -3.20
N CYS A 308 -2.31 -28.51 -2.61
CA CYS A 308 -1.12 -27.69 -2.89
C CYS A 308 0.14 -28.40 -2.42
N SER A 309 1.21 -28.28 -3.20
CA SER A 309 2.53 -28.75 -2.79
C SER A 309 3.06 -27.93 -1.61
N LEU A 310 3.81 -28.58 -0.71
CA LEU A 310 4.40 -27.93 0.45
C LEU A 310 5.46 -26.89 0.01
N PRO A 311 5.29 -25.60 0.32
CA PRO A 311 6.23 -24.56 -0.09
C PRO A 311 7.60 -24.69 0.56
N SER A 312 8.65 -24.28 -0.17
CA SER A 312 10.03 -24.24 0.34
C SER A 312 10.34 -22.99 1.18
N HIS A 313 9.42 -22.02 1.24
CA HIS A 313 9.57 -20.78 1.98
C HIS A 313 8.26 -20.36 2.68
N GLY A 314 8.34 -19.42 3.61
CA GLY A 314 7.17 -18.92 4.34
C GLY A 314 6.62 -17.56 3.93
N ASN A 315 7.01 -17.02 2.77
CA ASN A 315 6.52 -15.71 2.30
C ASN A 315 5.12 -15.86 1.66
N LEU A 316 4.14 -15.18 2.24
CA LEU A 316 2.72 -15.19 1.85
C LEU A 316 2.29 -13.96 1.02
N GLU A 317 3.22 -13.12 0.56
CA GLU A 317 2.90 -11.91 -0.23
C GLU A 317 2.07 -12.22 -1.49
N LYS A 318 2.26 -13.39 -2.11
CA LYS A 318 1.43 -13.84 -3.24
C LYS A 318 -0.06 -13.85 -2.88
N TRP A 319 -0.42 -14.25 -1.67
CA TRP A 319 -1.82 -14.22 -1.20
C TRP A 319 -2.29 -12.78 -0.97
N ALA A 320 -1.43 -11.93 -0.38
CA ALA A 320 -1.76 -10.52 -0.14
C ALA A 320 -2.11 -9.78 -1.45
N HIS A 321 -1.35 -10.02 -2.51
CA HIS A 321 -1.60 -9.43 -3.83
C HIS A 321 -2.87 -9.93 -4.52
N GLN A 322 -3.43 -11.06 -4.08
CA GLN A 322 -4.70 -11.62 -4.57
C GLN A 322 -5.92 -11.14 -3.78
N GLY A 323 -5.73 -10.29 -2.75
CA GLY A 323 -6.82 -9.78 -1.91
C GLY A 323 -6.96 -10.46 -0.56
N VAL A 324 -5.94 -11.21 -0.10
CA VAL A 324 -5.90 -11.76 1.26
C VAL A 324 -5.27 -10.76 2.22
N PHE A 325 -6.08 -10.11 3.04
CA PHE A 325 -5.63 -9.14 4.03
C PHE A 325 -5.08 -9.85 5.28
N LEU A 326 -3.75 -9.97 5.35
CA LEU A 326 -3.00 -10.69 6.39
C LEU A 326 -2.68 -9.79 7.60
N LEU A 327 -3.69 -9.51 8.43
CA LEU A 327 -3.62 -8.53 9.52
C LEU A 327 -3.25 -9.17 10.86
N ASN A 328 -2.29 -8.62 11.60
CA ASN A 328 -2.16 -8.91 13.04
C ASN A 328 -3.02 -7.92 13.85
N ALA A 329 -3.56 -8.33 15.00
CA ALA A 329 -4.28 -7.43 15.91
C ALA A 329 -3.34 -6.39 16.57
N VAL A 330 -2.08 -6.77 16.79
CA VAL A 330 -0.97 -5.91 17.23
C VAL A 330 0.06 -5.81 16.11
N LEU A 331 0.51 -4.61 15.73
CA LEU A 331 1.36 -4.44 14.53
C LEU A 331 2.86 -4.36 14.82
N THR A 332 3.27 -4.20 16.09
CA THR A 332 4.68 -4.23 16.49
C THR A 332 4.90 -5.08 17.73
N VAL A 333 6.12 -5.58 17.91
CA VAL A 333 6.52 -6.39 19.07
C VAL A 333 7.98 -6.13 19.41
N ARG A 334 8.34 -6.25 20.68
CA ARG A 334 9.73 -6.21 21.14
C ARG A 334 10.38 -7.57 20.90
N GLN A 335 11.64 -7.56 20.49
CA GLN A 335 12.41 -8.79 20.30
C GLN A 335 12.30 -9.73 21.50
N ALA A 336 12.07 -11.02 21.21
CA ALA A 336 11.99 -12.12 22.18
C ALA A 336 10.94 -11.93 23.29
N ASN A 337 9.97 -11.02 23.11
CA ASN A 337 8.96 -10.72 24.12
C ASN A 337 7.56 -10.66 23.47
N PRO A 338 6.92 -11.82 23.22
CA PRO A 338 5.59 -11.87 22.61
C PRO A 338 4.58 -11.06 23.43
N ASN A 339 3.63 -10.41 22.75
CA ASN A 339 2.61 -9.53 23.34
C ASN A 339 3.14 -8.30 24.08
N SER A 340 4.42 -7.93 23.95
CA SER A 340 4.98 -6.77 24.66
C SER A 340 4.27 -5.45 24.36
N HIS A 341 3.64 -5.33 23.19
CA HIS A 341 2.90 -4.14 22.75
C HIS A 341 1.37 -4.34 22.75
N ALA A 342 0.88 -5.45 23.33
CA ALA A 342 -0.54 -5.64 23.53
C ALA A 342 -1.10 -4.55 24.47
N LYS A 343 -2.34 -4.13 24.23
CA LYS A 343 -3.09 -3.12 24.98
C LYS A 343 -2.45 -1.74 24.95
N LYS A 344 -1.55 -1.47 24.00
CA LYS A 344 -0.91 -0.16 23.83
C LYS A 344 -1.62 0.75 22.83
N GLY A 345 -2.59 0.23 22.08
CA GLY A 345 -3.43 1.00 21.15
C GLY A 345 -3.60 0.35 19.78
N TRP A 346 -2.76 -0.64 19.44
CA TRP A 346 -2.87 -1.32 18.14
C TRP A 346 -4.20 -2.02 17.95
N GLU A 347 -4.74 -2.64 18.99
CA GLU A 347 -6.03 -3.33 18.91
C GLU A 347 -7.17 -2.37 18.59
N THR A 348 -7.11 -1.14 19.10
CA THR A 348 -8.10 -0.09 18.77
C THR A 348 -8.01 0.26 17.29
N PHE A 349 -6.80 0.47 16.77
CA PHE A 349 -6.57 0.80 15.36
C PHE A 349 -7.03 -0.33 14.42
N THR A 350 -6.62 -1.57 14.72
CA THR A 350 -6.95 -2.74 13.90
C THR A 350 -8.44 -3.11 13.99
N ASP A 351 -9.08 -2.89 15.14
CA ASP A 351 -10.54 -3.02 15.27
C ASP A 351 -11.29 -2.02 14.38
N VAL A 352 -10.78 -0.79 14.21
CA VAL A 352 -11.36 0.18 13.27
C VAL A 352 -11.21 -0.31 11.83
N ALA A 353 -10.04 -0.84 11.45
CA ALA A 353 -9.85 -1.41 10.12
C ALA A 353 -10.81 -2.57 9.84
N ILE A 354 -10.99 -3.50 10.79
CA ILE A 354 -11.93 -4.62 10.67
C ILE A 354 -13.37 -4.12 10.52
N ARG A 355 -13.79 -3.16 11.35
CA ARG A 355 -15.13 -2.54 11.23
C ARG A 355 -15.32 -1.85 9.89
N ALA A 356 -14.31 -1.15 9.38
CA ALA A 356 -14.40 -0.48 8.09
C ALA A 356 -14.61 -1.49 6.95
N VAL A 357 -13.84 -2.60 6.94
CA VAL A 357 -14.08 -3.71 5.99
C VAL A 357 -15.50 -4.25 6.16
N SER A 358 -15.92 -4.50 7.39
CA SER A 358 -17.27 -5.02 7.65
C SER A 358 -18.39 -4.06 7.23
N GLN A 359 -18.15 -2.75 7.25
CA GLN A 359 -19.17 -1.75 6.95
C GLN A 359 -19.26 -1.47 5.46
N GLN A 360 -18.11 -1.36 4.78
CA GLN A 360 -18.02 -0.80 3.42
C GLN A 360 -17.71 -1.84 2.34
N ARG A 361 -17.49 -3.10 2.72
CA ARG A 361 -17.36 -4.23 1.79
C ARG A 361 -18.53 -5.20 1.99
N ALA A 362 -18.67 -6.15 1.08
CA ALA A 362 -19.64 -7.25 1.16
C ALA A 362 -18.97 -8.54 0.65
N GLY A 363 -19.48 -9.71 1.04
CA GLY A 363 -18.98 -11.00 0.57
C GLY A 363 -17.59 -11.40 1.07
N VAL A 364 -16.92 -10.55 1.86
CA VAL A 364 -15.58 -10.85 2.40
C VAL A 364 -15.61 -12.09 3.31
N VAL A 365 -14.63 -12.97 3.14
CA VAL A 365 -14.46 -14.18 3.96
C VAL A 365 -13.45 -13.92 5.08
N PHE A 366 -13.86 -14.03 6.34
CA PHE A 366 -13.02 -13.85 7.52
C PHE A 366 -12.58 -15.22 8.07
N LEU A 367 -11.28 -15.46 8.13
CA LEU A 367 -10.69 -16.66 8.73
C LEU A 367 -10.22 -16.34 10.15
N LEU A 368 -10.97 -16.84 11.13
CA LEU A 368 -10.75 -16.56 12.55
C LEU A 368 -10.20 -17.80 13.25
N TRP A 369 -8.87 -17.88 13.33
CA TRP A 369 -8.15 -19.03 13.90
C TRP A 369 -7.72 -18.78 15.34
N GLY A 370 -8.33 -19.51 16.28
CA GLY A 370 -8.12 -19.37 17.72
C GLY A 370 -8.92 -18.24 18.36
N ASN A 371 -9.02 -18.29 19.70
CA ASN A 371 -9.93 -17.44 20.47
C ASN A 371 -9.72 -15.94 20.21
N SER A 372 -8.47 -15.47 20.20
CA SER A 372 -8.16 -14.05 19.99
C SER A 372 -8.70 -13.52 18.66
N ALA A 373 -8.60 -14.29 17.57
CA ALA A 373 -9.19 -13.93 16.29
C ALA A 373 -10.71 -14.09 16.30
N GLN A 374 -11.24 -15.15 16.92
CA GLN A 374 -12.69 -15.40 17.01
C GLN A 374 -13.42 -14.30 17.80
N ASP A 375 -12.78 -13.69 18.80
CA ASP A 375 -13.33 -12.56 19.54
C ASP A 375 -13.63 -11.36 18.64
N LYS A 376 -12.92 -11.22 17.51
CA LYS A 376 -13.14 -10.16 16.52
C LYS A 376 -14.43 -10.37 15.70
N ALA A 377 -15.09 -11.53 15.81
CA ALA A 377 -16.39 -11.77 15.18
C ALA A 377 -17.44 -10.71 15.56
N ARG A 378 -17.37 -10.14 16.77
CA ARG A 378 -18.26 -9.05 17.22
C ARG A 378 -18.16 -7.76 16.38
N LEU A 379 -17.10 -7.62 15.58
CA LEU A 379 -16.84 -6.46 14.72
C LEU A 379 -17.32 -6.67 13.29
N ILE A 380 -17.83 -7.86 12.98
CA ILE A 380 -18.16 -8.31 11.64
C ILE A 380 -19.66 -8.55 11.55
N ASP A 381 -20.29 -7.91 10.59
CA ASP A 381 -21.67 -8.15 10.20
C ASP A 381 -21.78 -9.48 9.43
N SER A 382 -22.15 -10.54 10.14
CA SER A 382 -22.29 -11.89 9.57
C SER A 382 -23.44 -12.03 8.58
N THR A 383 -24.30 -11.02 8.41
CA THR A 383 -25.33 -11.03 7.36
C THR A 383 -24.76 -10.62 5.99
N LYS A 384 -23.64 -9.89 5.98
CA LYS A 384 -22.95 -9.43 4.76
C LYS A 384 -21.67 -10.20 4.44
N HIS A 385 -21.13 -10.93 5.41
CA HIS A 385 -19.81 -11.54 5.35
C HIS A 385 -19.85 -13.00 5.79
N HIS A 386 -18.85 -13.75 5.35
CA HIS A 386 -18.68 -15.14 5.76
C HIS A 386 -17.62 -15.23 6.86
N ILE A 387 -17.92 -15.94 7.94
CA ILE A 387 -16.98 -16.14 9.05
C ILE A 387 -16.68 -17.63 9.19
N LEU A 388 -15.42 -18.01 8.96
CA LEU A 388 -14.95 -19.38 9.16
C LEU A 388 -14.07 -19.42 10.42
N LYS A 389 -14.47 -20.21 11.41
CA LYS A 389 -13.79 -20.34 12.71
C LYS A 389 -13.14 -21.72 12.84
N ALA A 390 -11.91 -21.75 13.33
CA ALA A 390 -11.19 -22.98 13.67
C ALA A 390 -10.27 -22.75 14.87
N ALA A 391 -9.70 -23.83 15.41
CA ALA A 391 -8.63 -23.71 16.39
C ALA A 391 -7.40 -23.01 15.78
N HIS A 392 -6.48 -22.51 16.62
CA HIS A 392 -5.26 -21.86 16.11
C HIS A 392 -4.30 -22.92 15.51
N PRO A 393 -3.55 -22.61 14.44
CA PRO A 393 -2.61 -23.54 13.80
C PRO A 393 -1.35 -23.88 14.63
N SER A 394 -1.20 -23.36 15.85
CA SER A 394 -0.05 -23.69 16.70
C SER A 394 -0.06 -25.16 17.11
N GLY A 395 1.12 -25.72 17.42
CA GLY A 395 1.24 -27.12 17.86
C GLY A 395 0.38 -27.48 19.07
N LEU A 396 0.03 -26.50 19.91
CA LEU A 396 -0.84 -26.68 21.07
C LEU A 396 -2.30 -26.97 20.70
N SER A 397 -2.79 -26.51 19.55
CA SER A 397 -4.21 -26.54 19.20
C SER A 397 -4.53 -27.08 17.82
N ALA A 398 -3.53 -27.31 16.96
CA ALA A 398 -3.78 -27.69 15.57
C ALA A 398 -4.59 -29.00 15.46
N ASN A 399 -4.22 -30.02 16.23
CA ASN A 399 -4.93 -31.30 16.31
C ASN A 399 -6.32 -31.21 16.98
N ARG A 400 -6.65 -30.08 17.61
CA ARG A 400 -7.92 -29.86 18.33
C ARG A 400 -8.94 -29.08 17.51
N GLY A 401 -8.73 -28.96 16.20
CA GLY A 401 -9.73 -28.37 15.28
C GLY A 401 -9.20 -27.33 14.30
N PHE A 402 -7.88 -27.24 14.06
CA PHE A 402 -7.36 -26.52 12.89
C PHE A 402 -7.24 -27.49 11.71
N PHE A 403 -6.63 -28.65 11.92
CA PHE A 403 -6.55 -29.67 10.89
C PHE A 403 -7.95 -30.16 10.52
N LYS A 404 -8.17 -30.39 9.22
CA LYS A 404 -9.46 -30.75 8.61
C LYS A 404 -10.53 -29.67 8.72
N CYS A 405 -10.17 -28.42 8.99
CA CYS A 405 -11.12 -27.31 8.97
C CYS A 405 -11.61 -27.00 7.55
N ARG A 406 -10.76 -27.29 6.55
CA ARG A 406 -11.02 -27.09 5.12
C ARG A 406 -11.36 -25.64 4.75
N HIS A 407 -10.70 -24.69 5.42
CA HIS A 407 -10.99 -23.28 5.24
C HIS A 407 -10.59 -22.78 3.84
N PHE A 408 -9.57 -23.36 3.20
CA PHE A 408 -9.07 -22.86 1.92
C PHE A 408 -10.01 -23.21 0.76
N SER A 409 -10.51 -24.45 0.70
CA SER A 409 -11.55 -24.88 -0.24
C SER A 409 -12.85 -24.13 -0.01
N LYS A 410 -13.32 -24.06 1.24
CA LYS A 410 -14.55 -23.30 1.60
C LYS A 410 -14.46 -21.83 1.23
N THR A 411 -13.30 -21.19 1.45
CA THR A 411 -13.10 -19.81 1.02
C THR A 411 -13.25 -19.68 -0.49
N ASN A 412 -12.62 -20.54 -1.27
CA ASN A 412 -12.73 -20.48 -2.72
C ASN A 412 -14.17 -20.76 -3.20
N GLU A 413 -14.88 -21.74 -2.63
CA GLU A 413 -16.29 -21.97 -2.95
C GLU A 413 -17.18 -20.74 -2.67
N LEU A 414 -16.94 -20.03 -1.57
CA LEU A 414 -17.68 -18.82 -1.23
C LEU A 414 -17.39 -17.68 -2.20
N LEU A 415 -16.13 -17.51 -2.61
CA LEU A 415 -15.75 -16.52 -3.62
C LEU A 415 -16.38 -16.84 -4.98
N GLU A 416 -16.35 -18.10 -5.41
CA GLU A 416 -16.96 -18.53 -6.67
C GLU A 416 -18.47 -18.30 -6.69
N LYS A 417 -19.17 -18.62 -5.59
CA LYS A 417 -20.61 -18.35 -5.44
C LYS A 417 -20.93 -16.86 -5.51
N ALA A 418 -20.00 -16.00 -5.11
CA ALA A 418 -20.13 -14.54 -5.21
C ALA A 418 -19.68 -13.97 -6.57
N GLY A 419 -19.27 -14.81 -7.53
CA GLY A 419 -18.73 -14.39 -8.83
C GLY A 419 -17.31 -13.81 -8.76
N GLU A 420 -16.62 -13.98 -7.64
CA GLU A 420 -15.26 -13.53 -7.43
C GLU A 420 -14.24 -14.56 -7.94
N VAL A 421 -13.07 -14.08 -8.35
CA VAL A 421 -11.96 -14.98 -8.71
C VAL A 421 -11.42 -15.65 -7.44
N PRO A 422 -11.31 -17.00 -7.39
CA PRO A 422 -10.71 -17.74 -6.28
C PRO A 422 -9.29 -17.29 -5.95
N ILE A 423 -8.83 -17.61 -4.74
CA ILE A 423 -7.42 -17.42 -4.39
C ILE A 423 -6.62 -18.63 -4.88
N ASP A 424 -5.56 -18.37 -5.63
CA ASP A 424 -4.49 -19.34 -5.86
C ASP A 424 -3.59 -19.42 -4.61
N TRP A 425 -3.85 -20.43 -3.80
CA TRP A 425 -3.16 -20.67 -2.52
C TRP A 425 -1.78 -21.31 -2.68
N GLN A 426 -1.42 -21.85 -3.86
CA GLN A 426 -0.09 -22.40 -4.10
C GLN A 426 0.94 -21.27 -3.99
N LEU A 427 2.07 -21.51 -3.31
CA LEU A 427 3.17 -20.55 -3.19
C LEU A 427 4.37 -20.95 -4.05
#